data_AF-A0A1V6HYT8-F1
#
_entry.id   AF-A0A1V6HYT8-F1
#
_cell.length_a   1.000
_cell.length_b   1.000
_cell.length_c   1.000
_cell.angle_alpha   90.00
_cell.angle_beta   90.00
_cell.angle_gamma   90.00
#
_symmetry.space_group_name_H-M   'P 1'
#
loop_
_entity.id
_entity.type
_entity.pdbx_description
1 polymer ?
#
loop_
_entity_poly.entity_id
_entity_poly.type
_entity_poly.pdbx_seq_one_letter_code
_entity_poly.pdbx_strand_id
1 'polypeptide(L)'
;MVANVPFITNNLPEASKIAKEENCGFIINDSSSEKIAEEINDIFNKSNLKEFGKNGHKAIVEKYNWEKEVSKVIKWIMENS
;
A
#
# COMPACT_ATOMS: atom_id res chain seq x y z
N MET A 1 -5.15 1.17 4.44
CA MET A 1 -5.84 0.27 3.48
C MET A 1 -6.78 -0.64 4.29
N VAL A 2 -7.86 -1.17 3.71
CA VAL A 2 -9.12 -1.60 4.39
C VAL A 2 -9.78 -0.47 5.17
N ALA A 3 -9.09 0.12 6.15
CA ALA A 3 -9.61 1.22 6.97
C ALA A 3 -9.65 2.60 6.26
N ASN A 4 -9.40 2.69 4.95
CA ASN A 4 -9.30 3.96 4.20
C ASN A 4 -8.25 4.96 4.73
N VAL A 5 -7.20 4.47 5.40
CA VAL A 5 -6.06 5.27 5.88
C VAL A 5 -4.81 4.93 5.05
N PRO A 6 -4.01 5.91 4.59
CA PRO A 6 -2.74 5.63 3.94
C PRO A 6 -1.75 5.00 4.93
N PHE A 7 -0.71 4.36 4.42
CA PHE A 7 0.35 3.83 5.26
C PHE A 7 1.70 4.47 4.92
N ILE A 8 2.64 4.37 5.86
CA ILE A 8 4.02 4.78 5.67
C ILE A 8 4.87 3.54 5.80
N THR A 9 5.81 3.37 4.89
CA THR A 9 6.76 2.25 4.86
C THR A 9 8.15 2.75 4.56
N ASN A 10 9.16 1.94 4.82
CA ASN A 10 10.47 2.09 4.19
C ASN A 10 10.49 1.48 2.79
N ASN A 11 11.63 1.54 2.10
CA ASN A 11 11.83 0.98 0.77
C ASN A 11 11.93 -0.57 0.77
N LEU A 12 11.01 -1.25 1.46
CA LEU A 12 10.81 -2.69 1.35
C LEU A 12 10.19 -3.01 -0.02
N PRO A 13 10.70 -4.01 -0.77
CA PRO A 13 10.34 -4.23 -2.17
C PRO A 13 8.82 -4.33 -2.40
N GLU A 14 8.12 -5.14 -1.60
CA GLU A 14 6.69 -5.40 -1.79
C GLU A 14 5.83 -4.21 -1.40
N ALA A 15 6.06 -3.65 -0.20
CA ALA A 15 5.27 -2.55 0.33
C ALA A 15 5.49 -1.26 -0.49
N SER A 16 6.73 -0.98 -0.89
CA SER A 16 7.06 0.19 -1.72
C SER A 16 6.47 0.07 -3.13
N LYS A 17 6.42 -1.15 -3.70
CA LYS A 17 5.77 -1.40 -4.98
C LYS A 17 4.28 -1.09 -4.89
N ILE A 18 3.58 -1.59 -3.87
CA ILE A 18 2.14 -1.32 -3.66
C ILE A 18 1.90 0.18 -3.45
N ALA A 19 2.72 0.83 -2.62
CA ALA A 19 2.61 2.27 -2.37
C ALA A 19 2.70 3.10 -3.66
N LYS A 20 3.65 2.76 -4.54
CA LYS A 20 3.87 3.43 -5.83
C LYS A 20 2.82 3.10 -6.88
N GLU A 21 2.53 1.82 -7.11
CA GLU A 21 1.58 1.37 -8.15
C GLU A 21 0.18 1.88 -7.88
N GLU A 22 -0.24 1.86 -6.62
CA GLU A 22 -1.61 2.20 -6.23
C GLU A 22 -1.72 3.62 -5.67
N ASN A 23 -0.62 4.38 -5.58
CA ASN A 23 -0.57 5.73 -5.02
C ASN A 23 -1.31 5.85 -3.67
N CYS A 24 -0.97 4.95 -2.74
CA CYS A 24 -1.73 4.72 -1.51
C CYS A 24 -0.90 4.75 -0.21
N GLY A 25 0.40 4.95 -0.33
CA GLY A 25 1.30 5.07 0.81
C GLY A 25 2.53 5.92 0.50
N PHE A 26 3.29 6.21 1.53
CA PHE A 26 4.50 7.01 1.46
C PHE A 26 5.71 6.17 1.82
N ILE A 27 6.84 6.44 1.17
CA ILE A 27 8.08 5.70 1.37
C ILE A 27 9.10 6.64 1.98
N ILE A 28 9.55 6.31 3.19
CA ILE A 28 10.57 7.04 3.93
C ILE A 28 11.87 6.22 3.93
N ASN A 29 13.02 6.82 3.64
CA ASN A 29 14.28 6.08 3.54
C ASN A 29 15.18 6.23 4.78
N ASP A 30 14.95 7.26 5.57
CA ASP A 30 15.73 7.53 6.78
C ASP A 30 15.27 6.62 7.94
N SER A 31 16.22 6.20 8.76
CA SER A 31 15.99 5.35 9.93
C SER A 31 16.17 6.08 11.26
N SER A 32 16.62 7.34 11.24
CA SER A 32 16.70 8.19 12.43
C SER A 32 15.34 8.73 12.84
N SER A 33 15.06 8.72 14.13
CA SER A 33 13.79 9.19 14.70
C SER A 33 13.45 10.63 14.30
N GLU A 34 14.44 11.49 14.26
CA GLU A 34 14.32 12.91 13.97
C GLU A 34 13.85 13.12 12.53
N LYS A 35 14.46 12.40 11.58
CA LYS A 35 14.11 12.50 10.15
C LYS A 35 12.78 11.84 9.84
N ILE A 36 12.47 10.72 10.48
CA ILE A 36 11.15 10.09 10.37
C ILE A 36 10.06 11.09 10.84
N ALA A 37 10.27 11.79 11.96
CA ALA A 37 9.32 12.77 12.45
C ALA A 37 9.15 13.96 11.49
N GLU A 38 10.26 14.47 10.92
CA GLU A 38 10.24 15.52 9.90
C GLU A 38 9.44 15.09 8.66
N GLU A 39 9.71 13.90 8.12
CA GLU A 39 9.02 13.37 6.94
C GLU A 39 7.54 13.11 7.20
N ILE A 40 7.17 12.58 8.38
CA ILE A 40 5.75 12.39 8.75
C ILE A 40 5.01 13.74 8.79
N ASN A 41 5.63 14.77 9.39
CA ASN A 41 5.04 16.11 9.42
C ASN A 41 4.87 16.69 8.02
N ASP A 42 5.87 16.51 7.16
CA ASP A 42 5.82 16.94 5.78
C ASP A 42 4.70 16.24 4.99
N ILE A 43 4.57 14.92 5.14
CA ILE A 43 3.50 14.13 4.54
C ILE A 43 2.14 14.64 5.02
N PHE A 44 1.98 14.83 6.32
CA PHE A 44 0.73 15.26 6.92
C PHE A 44 0.27 16.64 6.42
N ASN A 45 1.22 17.57 6.25
CA ASN A 45 0.92 18.94 5.85
C ASN A 45 0.75 19.12 4.33
N LYS A 46 1.49 18.36 3.52
CA LYS A 46 1.58 18.59 2.06
C LYS A 46 0.72 17.61 1.25
N SER A 47 0.35 16.46 1.80
CA SER A 47 -0.28 15.38 1.03
C SER A 47 -1.79 15.31 1.23
N ASN A 48 -2.51 14.86 0.20
CA ASN A 48 -3.93 14.56 0.31
C ASN A 48 -4.16 13.16 0.93
N LEU A 49 -4.01 13.05 2.25
CA LEU A 49 -4.09 11.76 2.96
C LEU A 49 -5.39 11.00 2.70
N LYS A 50 -6.51 11.71 2.51
CA LYS A 50 -7.82 11.11 2.24
C LYS A 50 -7.82 10.39 0.89
N GLU A 51 -7.18 10.97 -0.12
CA GLU A 51 -7.09 10.36 -1.44
C GLU A 51 -6.20 9.12 -1.43
N PHE A 52 -5.03 9.20 -0.80
CA PHE A 52 -4.15 8.03 -0.66
C PHE A 52 -4.85 6.89 0.09
N GLY A 53 -5.62 7.21 1.13
CA GLY A 53 -6.43 6.23 1.86
C GLY A 53 -7.49 5.55 1.00
N LYS A 54 -8.20 6.32 0.17
CA LYS A 54 -9.19 5.79 -0.79
C LYS A 54 -8.56 4.90 -1.85
N ASN A 55 -7.44 5.34 -2.43
CA ASN A 55 -6.71 4.55 -3.43
C ASN A 55 -6.31 3.19 -2.88
N GLY A 56 -5.78 3.17 -1.65
CA GLY A 56 -5.40 1.93 -1.00
C GLY A 56 -6.59 1.02 -0.66
N HIS A 57 -7.75 1.58 -0.31
CA HIS A 57 -8.96 0.78 -0.15
C HIS A 57 -9.45 0.20 -1.49
N LYS A 58 -9.48 1.02 -2.54
CA LYS A 58 -9.84 0.60 -3.89
C LYS A 58 -8.97 -0.56 -4.37
N ALA A 59 -7.65 -0.45 -4.18
CA ALA A 59 -6.70 -1.51 -4.53
C ALA A 59 -7.01 -2.85 -3.83
N ILE A 60 -7.42 -2.83 -2.56
CA ILE A 60 -7.82 -4.06 -1.86
C ILE A 60 -9.09 -4.64 -2.48
N VAL A 61 -10.13 -3.82 -2.67
CA VAL A 61 -11.41 -4.28 -3.22
C VAL A 61 -11.24 -4.87 -4.62
N GLU A 62 -10.37 -4.29 -5.44
CA GLU A 62 -10.23 -4.68 -6.85
C GLU A 62 -9.15 -5.75 -7.10
N LYS A 63 -8.04 -5.73 -6.36
CA LYS A 63 -6.82 -6.49 -6.68
C LYS A 63 -6.30 -7.34 -5.53
N TYR A 64 -6.18 -6.79 -4.33
CA TYR A 64 -5.51 -7.42 -3.18
C TYR A 64 -6.50 -8.02 -2.16
N ASN A 65 -7.44 -8.83 -2.63
CA ASN A 65 -8.41 -9.52 -1.77
C ASN A 65 -8.36 -11.04 -1.91
N TRP A 66 -8.89 -11.71 -0.88
CA TRP A 66 -8.89 -13.16 -0.80
C TRP A 66 -9.66 -13.85 -1.91
N GLU A 67 -10.75 -13.27 -2.42
CA GLU A 67 -11.51 -13.85 -3.52
C GLU A 67 -10.66 -13.94 -4.80
N LYS A 68 -9.88 -12.89 -5.10
CA LYS A 68 -8.92 -12.88 -6.21
C LYS A 68 -7.79 -13.88 -6.00
N GLU A 69 -7.24 -13.99 -4.79
CA GLU A 69 -6.18 -14.96 -4.51
C GLU A 69 -6.66 -16.41 -4.62
N VAL A 70 -7.84 -16.73 -4.05
CA VAL A 70 -8.46 -18.05 -4.19
C VAL A 70 -8.71 -18.39 -5.66
N SER A 71 -9.21 -17.43 -6.44
CA SER A 71 -9.42 -17.62 -7.89
C SER A 71 -8.12 -17.96 -8.64
N LYS A 72 -7.00 -17.33 -8.28
CA LYS A 72 -5.67 -17.65 -8.86
C LYS A 72 -5.23 -19.07 -8.51
N VAL A 73 -5.41 -19.49 -7.25
CA VAL A 73 -5.05 -20.84 -6.80
C VAL A 73 -5.90 -21.91 -7.49
N ILE A 74 -7.22 -21.73 -7.57
CA ILE A 74 -8.11 -22.65 -8.28
C ILE A 74 -7.70 -22.78 -9.75
N LYS A 75 -7.47 -21.64 -10.42
CA LYS A 75 -7.01 -21.63 -11.81
C LYS A 75 -5.71 -22.42 -11.98
N TRP A 76 -4.73 -22.20 -11.11
CA TRP A 76 -3.47 -22.93 -11.15
C TRP A 76 -3.65 -24.44 -10.98
N ILE A 77 -4.50 -24.89 -10.05
CA ILE A 77 -4.81 -26.32 -9.87
C ILE A 77 -5.42 -26.89 -11.14
N MET A 78 -6.39 -26.22 -11.76
CA MET A 78 -7.05 -26.68 -12.99
C MET A 78 -6.10 -26.77 -14.19
N GLU A 79 -5.11 -25.88 -14.28
CA GLU A 79 -4.12 -25.87 -15.36
C GLU A 79 -3.00 -26.92 -15.18
N ASN A 80 -2.83 -27.45 -13.97
CA ASN A 80 -1.75 -28.38 -13.60
C ASN A 80 -2.27 -29.74 -13.08
N SER A 81 -3.57 -30.02 -13.26
CA SER A 81 -4.20 -31.32 -13.01
C SER A 81 -4.41 -32.05 -14.34
#